data_AF-A0A378UZH9-F1
#
_entry.id   AF-A0A378UZH9-F1
#
_cell.length_a   1.000
_cell.length_b   1.000
_cell.length_c   1.000
_cell.angle_alpha   90.00
_cell.angle_beta   90.00
_cell.angle_gamma   90.00
#
_symmetry.space_group_name_H-M   'P 1'
#
loop_
_entity.id
_entity.type
_entity.pdbx_description
1 polymer ?
#
loop_
_entity_poly.entity_id
_entity_poly.type
_entity_poly.pdbx_seq_one_letter_code
_entity_poly.pdbx_strand_id
1 'polypeptide(L)'
;MTDQITTHEADEFTAAAEPTAEDYDAFAAAFRPADMDTAQSGPALPDGPDPAVTDPEAPDSEAETAGGDQDDAQPDNTPADDGDQDDTGGNREAAKYRRKLRDTETERDTLRDRLTVLQRSEVERLVADRFRDPADVWRDGTQVDDLLDDGGDIDPAKVNTAATAVLKAHPHWDIAAAPVSARDGQLQSGASAPAMPRRDPFTAAFAPREH
;
A
#
# COMPACT_ATOMS: atom_id res chain seq x y z
N MET A 1 -33.10 -47.97 -37.58
CA MET A 1 -33.63 -47.49 -36.28
C MET A 1 -33.46 -45.99 -36.29
N THR A 2 -34.55 -45.25 -36.11
CA THR A 2 -34.60 -43.79 -36.32
C THR A 2 -34.12 -43.02 -35.09
N ASP A 3 -33.76 -41.77 -35.30
CA ASP A 3 -33.18 -40.79 -34.37
C ASP A 3 -33.87 -40.69 -33.00
N GLN A 4 -33.08 -40.33 -31.99
CA GLN A 4 -33.44 -39.26 -31.04
C GLN A 4 -32.20 -38.44 -30.67
N ILE A 5 -32.08 -37.24 -31.27
CA ILE A 5 -31.25 -36.15 -30.76
C ILE A 5 -32.10 -35.43 -29.71
N THR A 6 -31.65 -35.41 -28.46
CA THR A 6 -32.33 -34.64 -27.40
C THR A 6 -32.08 -33.15 -27.61
N THR A 7 -33.03 -32.49 -28.27
CA THR A 7 -33.16 -31.03 -28.26
C THR A 7 -33.60 -30.59 -26.87
N HIS A 8 -32.68 -30.09 -26.04
CA HIS A 8 -33.08 -29.23 -24.92
C HIS A 8 -33.34 -27.83 -25.43
N GLU A 9 -34.61 -27.62 -25.78
CA GLU A 9 -35.44 -26.51 -25.28
C GLU A 9 -34.64 -25.28 -24.80
N ALA A 10 -34.52 -24.29 -25.70
CA ALA A 10 -34.17 -22.94 -25.30
C ALA A 10 -35.44 -22.28 -24.76
N ASP A 11 -35.47 -21.99 -23.46
CA ASP A 11 -36.53 -21.19 -22.86
C ASP A 11 -35.99 -20.14 -21.89
N GLU A 12 -36.64 -18.98 -21.91
CA GLU A 12 -36.62 -17.91 -20.92
C GLU A 12 -35.24 -17.34 -20.50
N PHE A 13 -34.56 -16.67 -21.44
CA PHE A 13 -33.74 -15.51 -21.06
C PHE A 13 -34.71 -14.39 -20.63
N THR A 14 -35.00 -14.31 -19.33
CA THR A 14 -35.91 -13.33 -18.76
C THR A 14 -35.47 -11.93 -19.15
N ALA A 15 -36.34 -11.21 -19.85
CA ALA A 15 -36.13 -9.80 -20.17
C ALA A 15 -36.05 -9.03 -18.84
N ALA A 16 -34.85 -8.56 -18.48
CA ALA A 16 -34.69 -7.59 -17.42
C ALA A 16 -35.50 -6.36 -17.82
N ALA A 17 -36.55 -6.06 -17.05
CA ALA A 17 -37.34 -4.87 -17.26
C ALA A 17 -36.42 -3.64 -17.18
N GLU A 18 -36.47 -2.78 -18.19
CA GLU A 18 -35.76 -1.50 -18.14
C GLU A 18 -36.26 -0.74 -16.90
N PRO A 19 -35.36 -0.26 -16.01
CA PRO A 19 -35.78 0.48 -14.84
C PRO A 19 -36.52 1.74 -15.29
N THR A 20 -37.76 1.89 -14.86
CA THR A 20 -38.58 3.02 -15.26
C THR A 20 -38.08 4.29 -14.58
N ALA A 21 -38.38 5.46 -15.15
CA ALA A 21 -37.92 6.73 -14.56
C ALA A 21 -38.42 6.94 -13.11
N GLU A 22 -39.53 6.28 -12.73
CA GLU A 22 -40.09 6.32 -11.38
C GLU A 22 -39.26 5.51 -10.36
N ASP A 23 -38.54 4.47 -10.79
CA ASP A 23 -37.67 3.65 -9.93
C ASP A 23 -36.42 4.42 -9.45
N TYR A 24 -35.94 5.37 -10.25
CA TYR A 24 -34.79 6.21 -9.91
C TYR A 24 -35.09 7.21 -8.77
N ASP A 25 -36.31 7.74 -8.69
CA ASP A 25 -36.73 8.63 -7.60
C ASP A 25 -36.82 7.89 -6.25
N ALA A 26 -37.17 6.60 -6.26
CA ALA A 26 -37.19 5.76 -5.06
C ALA A 26 -35.79 5.55 -4.47
N PHE A 27 -34.77 5.36 -5.32
CA PHE A 27 -33.37 5.24 -4.87
C PHE A 27 -32.82 6.59 -4.36
N ALA A 28 -33.15 7.69 -5.04
CA ALA A 28 -32.77 9.04 -4.60
C ALA A 28 -33.40 9.44 -3.25
N ALA A 29 -34.59 8.92 -2.92
CA ALA A 29 -35.23 9.15 -1.64
C ALA A 29 -34.50 8.49 -0.45
N ALA A 30 -33.83 7.35 -0.67
CA ALA A 30 -33.11 6.60 0.38
C ALA A 30 -31.82 7.33 0.87
N PHE A 31 -31.25 8.21 0.05
CA PHE A 31 -30.08 9.04 0.38
C PHE A 31 -30.44 10.50 0.71
N ARG A 32 -31.71 10.80 0.99
CA ARG A 32 -32.06 12.12 1.57
C ARG A 32 -31.45 12.25 2.97
N PRO A 33 -30.65 13.29 3.26
CA PRO A 33 -30.11 13.49 4.59
C PRO A 33 -31.25 13.83 5.55
N ALA A 34 -31.56 12.90 6.45
CA ALA A 34 -32.49 13.14 7.54
C ALA A 34 -31.87 14.12 8.56
N ASP A 35 -32.60 15.19 8.84
CA ASP A 35 -32.58 15.99 10.06
C ASP A 35 -31.21 16.25 10.73
N MET A 36 -30.47 17.21 10.17
CA MET A 36 -29.41 17.96 10.88
C MET A 36 -30.00 18.94 11.92
N ASP A 37 -30.94 18.50 12.74
CA ASP A 37 -31.43 19.24 13.92
C ASP A 37 -31.47 18.33 15.15
N THR A 38 -30.27 18.02 15.66
CA THR A 38 -30.09 17.52 17.03
C THR A 38 -29.09 18.45 17.72
N ALA A 39 -29.64 19.48 18.38
CA ALA A 39 -28.89 20.36 19.27
C ALA A 39 -28.44 19.59 20.53
N GLN A 40 -27.40 18.77 20.40
CA GLN A 40 -26.77 18.07 21.52
C GLN A 40 -25.92 19.06 22.33
N SER A 41 -26.52 19.64 23.36
CA SER A 41 -25.82 20.49 24.34
C SER A 41 -24.69 19.70 25.03
N GLY A 42 -23.45 20.00 24.67
CA GLY A 42 -22.25 19.38 25.26
C GLY A 42 -21.88 20.05 26.59
N PRO A 43 -21.47 19.29 27.64
CA PRO A 43 -21.02 19.87 28.89
C PRO A 43 -19.68 20.61 28.72
N ALA A 44 -19.50 21.70 29.46
CA ALA A 44 -18.30 22.53 29.41
C ALA A 44 -17.02 21.74 29.76
N LEU A 45 -16.00 21.86 28.90
CA LEU A 45 -14.63 21.48 29.19
C LEU A 45 -13.87 22.69 29.78
N PRO A 46 -12.94 22.48 30.73
CA PRO A 46 -12.23 23.56 31.41
C PRO A 46 -11.06 24.13 30.58
N ASP A 47 -10.69 25.38 30.87
CA ASP A 47 -9.57 26.09 30.26
C ASP A 47 -8.24 25.32 30.38
N GLY A 48 -7.55 25.16 29.25
CA GLY A 48 -6.16 24.69 29.14
C GLY A 48 -5.35 25.67 28.28
N PRO A 49 -4.06 25.93 28.60
CA PRO A 49 -3.36 27.13 28.13
C PRO A 49 -2.88 27.09 26.66
N ASP A 50 -2.77 28.28 26.06
CA ASP A 50 -2.27 28.54 24.70
C ASP A 50 -0.92 27.87 24.39
N PRO A 51 -0.79 27.14 23.28
CA PRO A 51 0.48 26.93 22.62
C PRO A 51 0.87 28.18 21.83
N ALA A 52 2.05 28.75 22.15
CA ALA A 52 2.52 30.00 21.59
C ALA A 52 2.64 29.99 20.05
N VAL A 53 2.21 31.08 19.41
CA VAL A 53 2.52 31.39 18.01
C VAL A 53 4.02 31.63 17.89
N THR A 54 4.72 30.84 17.06
CA THR A 54 6.09 31.15 16.62
C THR A 54 6.10 31.47 15.14
N ASP A 55 6.48 32.71 14.86
CA ASP A 55 6.59 33.36 13.56
C ASP A 55 7.99 33.12 12.94
N PRO A 56 8.11 32.52 11.74
CA PRO A 56 9.35 32.46 11.00
C PRO A 56 9.48 33.65 10.03
N GLU A 57 10.10 34.70 10.56
CA GLU A 57 10.76 35.84 9.93
C GLU A 57 11.20 35.65 8.46
N ALA A 58 10.83 36.61 7.60
CA ALA A 58 11.23 36.66 6.19
C ALA A 58 12.61 37.33 5.99
N PRO A 59 13.50 36.81 5.13
CA PRO A 59 14.68 37.52 4.67
C PRO A 59 14.40 38.29 3.36
N ASP A 60 14.56 39.61 3.42
CA ASP A 60 14.61 40.50 2.26
C ASP A 60 16.04 40.58 1.71
N SER A 61 16.23 40.61 0.39
CA SER A 61 17.55 40.84 -0.25
C SER A 61 17.42 41.12 -1.76
N GLU A 62 17.49 42.41 -2.10
CA GLU A 62 17.62 42.93 -3.46
C GLU A 62 19.08 42.85 -3.95
N ALA A 63 19.31 42.58 -5.26
CA ALA A 63 20.42 43.16 -6.03
C ALA A 63 20.34 42.89 -7.57
N GLU A 64 20.15 43.97 -8.33
CA GLU A 64 20.71 44.30 -9.66
C GLU A 64 20.71 43.33 -10.87
N THR A 65 19.74 43.59 -11.75
CA THR A 65 19.86 43.83 -13.21
C THR A 65 21.18 43.69 -13.98
N ALA A 66 21.16 42.83 -15.01
CA ALA A 66 21.56 43.08 -16.41
C ALA A 66 21.03 41.90 -17.26
N GLY A 67 20.56 41.98 -18.51
CA GLY A 67 20.44 43.05 -19.51
C GLY A 67 20.31 42.36 -20.88
N GLY A 68 19.20 42.55 -21.61
CA GLY A 68 18.86 41.72 -22.79
C GLY A 68 17.75 42.28 -23.68
N ASP A 69 18.13 43.23 -24.54
CA ASP A 69 17.42 43.75 -25.73
C ASP A 69 17.29 42.61 -26.79
N GLN A 70 16.31 42.46 -27.69
CA GLN A 70 15.29 43.32 -28.33
C GLN A 70 13.96 42.54 -28.55
N ASP A 71 12.77 43.13 -28.41
CA ASP A 71 11.94 43.83 -29.43
C ASP A 71 11.35 42.92 -30.53
N ASP A 72 10.04 42.64 -30.46
CA ASP A 72 9.19 42.54 -31.67
C ASP A 72 7.71 42.82 -31.31
N ALA A 73 7.00 43.50 -32.20
CA ALA A 73 5.73 44.15 -31.89
C ALA A 73 4.46 43.35 -32.28
N GLN A 74 3.33 43.74 -31.69
CA GLN A 74 1.98 43.19 -31.89
C GLN A 74 1.52 43.14 -33.37
N PRO A 75 0.59 42.23 -33.70
CA PRO A 75 -0.85 42.60 -33.63
C PRO A 75 -1.62 41.62 -32.74
N ASP A 76 -2.34 42.11 -31.72
CA ASP A 76 -3.76 42.49 -31.83
C ASP A 76 -4.61 41.46 -32.61
N ASN A 77 -5.30 40.63 -31.83
CA ASN A 77 -6.52 39.95 -32.25
C ASN A 77 -7.41 39.85 -31.02
N THR A 78 -8.02 40.98 -30.67
CA THR A 78 -9.20 41.01 -29.80
C THR A 78 -10.42 40.66 -30.65
N PRO A 79 -11.07 39.49 -30.48
CA PRO A 79 -12.42 39.32 -30.96
C PRO A 79 -13.34 40.01 -29.95
N ALA A 80 -13.59 41.30 -30.17
CA ALA A 80 -14.79 41.93 -29.66
C ALA A 80 -15.94 41.50 -30.56
N ASP A 81 -16.63 40.44 -30.16
CA ASP A 81 -17.93 40.05 -30.74
C ASP A 81 -18.94 40.00 -29.59
N ASP A 82 -19.94 40.87 -29.67
CA ASP A 82 -21.01 40.98 -28.67
C ASP A 82 -21.97 39.78 -28.81
N GLY A 83 -21.88 38.83 -27.88
CA GLY A 83 -22.74 37.65 -27.83
C GLY A 83 -23.13 37.27 -26.41
N ASP A 84 -24.41 37.47 -26.09
CA ASP A 84 -25.17 36.98 -24.93
C ASP A 84 -24.57 37.13 -23.51
N GLN A 85 -25.14 38.09 -22.77
CA GLN A 85 -24.97 38.24 -21.32
C GLN A 85 -25.63 37.11 -20.48
N ASP A 86 -26.28 36.13 -21.12
CA ASP A 86 -26.93 34.99 -20.43
C ASP A 86 -26.03 33.74 -20.27
N ASP A 87 -24.91 33.62 -21.01
CA ASP A 87 -24.12 32.37 -21.05
C ASP A 87 -23.06 32.22 -19.92
N THR A 88 -23.00 33.21 -19.02
CA THR A 88 -22.00 33.26 -17.92
C THR A 88 -22.24 32.18 -16.83
N GLY A 89 -23.45 31.62 -16.75
CA GLY A 89 -23.80 30.58 -15.77
C GLY A 89 -23.27 29.19 -16.13
N GLY A 90 -23.52 28.73 -17.36
CA GLY A 90 -23.24 27.35 -17.79
C GLY A 90 -21.76 26.98 -17.72
N ASN A 91 -20.88 27.86 -18.24
CA ASN A 91 -19.43 27.62 -18.21
C ASN A 91 -18.85 27.62 -16.79
N ARG A 92 -19.44 28.40 -15.86
CA ARG A 92 -19.00 28.47 -14.45
C ARG A 92 -19.37 27.22 -13.68
N GLU A 93 -20.61 26.73 -13.83
CA GLU A 93 -21.03 25.46 -13.23
C GLU A 93 -20.27 24.28 -13.84
N ALA A 94 -20.06 24.25 -15.16
CA ALA A 94 -19.23 23.21 -15.80
C ALA A 94 -17.78 23.20 -15.28
N ALA A 95 -17.18 24.37 -15.00
CA ALA A 95 -15.85 24.45 -14.39
C ALA A 95 -15.83 23.92 -12.95
N LYS A 96 -16.88 24.19 -12.16
CA LYS A 96 -17.08 23.69 -10.79
C LYS A 96 -17.25 22.16 -10.76
N TYR A 97 -18.05 21.58 -11.66
CA TYR A 97 -18.18 20.13 -11.77
C TYR A 97 -16.87 19.45 -12.18
N ARG A 98 -16.11 20.03 -13.13
CA ARG A 98 -14.76 19.53 -13.48
C ARG A 98 -13.76 19.61 -12.33
N ARG A 99 -13.90 20.58 -11.41
CA ARG A 99 -13.09 20.62 -10.18
C ARG A 99 -13.52 19.50 -9.24
N LYS A 100 -14.80 19.45 -8.88
CA LYS A 100 -15.36 18.45 -7.96
C LYS A 100 -15.04 17.01 -8.40
N LEU A 101 -15.09 16.71 -9.69
CA LEU A 101 -14.72 15.39 -10.21
C LEU A 101 -13.26 15.04 -9.85
N ARG A 102 -12.30 15.91 -10.16
CA ARG A 102 -10.88 15.67 -9.85
C ARG A 102 -10.62 15.61 -8.34
N ASP A 103 -11.31 16.44 -7.56
CA ASP A 103 -11.23 16.40 -6.10
C ASP A 103 -11.67 14.99 -5.61
N THR A 104 -12.81 14.47 -6.09
CA THR A 104 -13.30 13.12 -5.73
C THR A 104 -12.42 11.98 -6.25
N GLU A 105 -11.79 12.13 -7.41
CA GLU A 105 -10.81 11.16 -7.94
C GLU A 105 -9.55 11.12 -7.06
N THR A 106 -9.06 12.30 -6.64
CA THR A 106 -7.91 12.45 -5.75
C THR A 106 -8.20 11.86 -4.36
N GLU A 107 -9.40 12.10 -3.82
CA GLU A 107 -9.86 11.51 -2.55
C GLU A 107 -9.94 9.98 -2.65
N ARG A 108 -10.57 9.44 -3.70
CA ARG A 108 -10.67 7.99 -3.95
C ARG A 108 -9.28 7.34 -4.02
N ASP A 109 -8.35 7.94 -4.75
CA ASP A 109 -7.02 7.35 -4.94
C ASP A 109 -6.19 7.46 -3.65
N THR A 110 -6.31 8.56 -2.90
CA THR A 110 -5.74 8.69 -1.55
C THR A 110 -6.29 7.63 -0.57
N LEU A 111 -7.59 7.31 -0.66
CA LEU A 111 -8.20 6.26 0.15
C LEU A 111 -7.75 4.86 -0.28
N ARG A 112 -7.58 4.60 -1.59
CA ARG A 112 -7.03 3.34 -2.09
C ARG A 112 -5.60 3.12 -1.59
N ASP A 113 -4.73 4.12 -1.71
CA ASP A 113 -3.33 4.02 -1.26
C ASP A 113 -3.26 3.70 0.24
N ARG A 114 -4.08 4.36 1.06
CA ARG A 114 -4.20 4.08 2.50
C ARG A 114 -4.70 2.66 2.78
N LEU A 115 -5.69 2.19 2.02
CA LEU A 115 -6.22 0.83 2.16
C LEU A 115 -5.13 -0.20 1.83
N THR A 116 -4.40 -0.03 0.74
CA THR A 116 -3.30 -0.92 0.35
C THR A 116 -2.19 -0.97 1.42
N VAL A 117 -1.84 0.16 2.04
CA VAL A 117 -0.88 0.19 3.17
C VAL A 117 -1.41 -0.61 4.37
N LEU A 118 -2.69 -0.46 4.74
CA LEU A 118 -3.31 -1.19 5.84
C LEU A 118 -3.38 -2.70 5.55
N GLN A 119 -3.90 -3.08 4.38
CA GLN A 119 -3.95 -4.46 3.89
C GLN A 119 -2.57 -5.13 3.90
N ARG A 120 -1.53 -4.42 3.44
CA ARG A 120 -0.15 -4.91 3.48
C ARG A 120 0.32 -5.16 4.92
N SER A 121 0.07 -4.20 5.82
CA SER A 121 0.45 -4.35 7.24
C SER A 121 -0.31 -5.49 7.95
N GLU A 122 -1.54 -5.78 7.52
CA GLU A 122 -2.34 -6.91 8.03
C GLU A 122 -1.80 -8.25 7.55
N VAL A 123 -1.40 -8.38 6.28
CA VAL A 123 -0.72 -9.58 5.78
C VAL A 123 0.61 -9.80 6.52
N GLU A 124 1.40 -8.75 6.72
CA GLU A 124 2.63 -8.81 7.52
C GLU A 124 2.35 -9.26 8.96
N ARG A 125 1.27 -8.77 9.59
CA ARG A 125 0.81 -9.21 10.92
C ARG A 125 0.43 -10.70 10.95
N LEU A 126 -0.24 -11.21 9.92
CA LEU A 126 -0.67 -12.60 9.82
C LEU A 126 0.48 -13.60 9.63
N VAL A 127 1.61 -13.17 9.04
CA VAL A 127 2.78 -14.02 8.79
C VAL A 127 3.90 -13.87 9.83
N ALA A 128 3.76 -12.93 10.78
CA ALA A 128 4.81 -12.57 11.74
C ALA A 128 5.30 -13.72 12.64
N ASP A 129 4.43 -14.68 12.96
CA ASP A 129 4.80 -15.87 13.76
C ASP A 129 5.63 -16.91 12.97
N ARG A 130 5.77 -16.72 11.65
CA ARG A 130 6.44 -17.66 10.73
C ARG A 130 7.72 -17.10 10.12
N PHE A 131 7.75 -15.82 9.77
CA PHE A 131 8.88 -15.18 9.09
C PHE A 131 9.77 -14.38 10.04
N ARG A 132 11.10 -14.48 9.87
CA ARG A 132 12.09 -13.67 10.61
C ARG A 132 11.93 -12.17 10.36
N ASP A 133 11.60 -11.81 9.13
CA ASP A 133 11.11 -10.48 8.75
C ASP A 133 9.77 -10.68 8.00
N PRO A 134 8.63 -10.20 8.53
CA PRO A 134 7.34 -10.31 7.86
C PRO A 134 7.33 -9.71 6.45
N ALA A 135 8.17 -8.70 6.18
CA ALA A 135 8.25 -8.06 4.88
C ALA A 135 8.86 -8.97 3.79
N ASP A 136 9.47 -10.10 4.15
CA ASP A 136 10.04 -11.03 3.18
C ASP A 136 8.96 -11.82 2.40
N VAL A 137 7.71 -11.84 2.86
CA VAL A 137 6.58 -12.44 2.12
C VAL A 137 6.38 -11.80 0.73
N TRP A 138 6.80 -10.56 0.54
CA TRP A 138 6.66 -9.80 -0.70
C TRP A 138 7.81 -9.99 -1.70
N ARG A 139 8.86 -10.73 -1.33
CA ARG A 139 10.10 -10.83 -2.14
C ARG A 139 9.94 -11.67 -3.40
N ASP A 140 9.08 -12.68 -3.36
CA ASP A 140 8.80 -13.59 -4.48
C ASP A 140 7.72 -13.06 -5.44
N GLY A 141 7.36 -11.78 -5.34
CA GLY A 141 6.47 -11.09 -6.29
C GLY A 141 4.98 -11.18 -5.98
N THR A 142 4.58 -11.80 -4.87
CA THR A 142 3.19 -11.76 -4.35
C THR A 142 2.72 -10.31 -4.20
N GLN A 143 1.52 -10.01 -4.72
CA GLN A 143 0.87 -8.72 -4.55
C GLN A 143 -0.25 -8.80 -3.50
N VAL A 144 -0.74 -7.64 -3.04
CA VAL A 144 -1.89 -7.58 -2.11
C VAL A 144 -3.14 -8.15 -2.79
N ASP A 145 -3.36 -7.83 -4.07
CA ASP A 145 -4.53 -8.27 -4.85
C ASP A 145 -4.66 -9.80 -4.94
N ASP A 146 -3.54 -10.53 -4.99
CA ASP A 146 -3.51 -12.00 -5.01
C ASP A 146 -4.02 -12.64 -3.70
N LEU A 147 -4.05 -11.84 -2.63
CA LEU A 147 -4.36 -12.25 -1.25
C LEU A 147 -5.74 -11.78 -0.79
N LEU A 148 -6.49 -11.05 -1.62
CA LEU A 148 -7.84 -10.58 -1.30
C LEU A 148 -8.90 -11.65 -1.54
N ASP A 149 -10.00 -11.61 -0.79
CA ASP A 149 -11.23 -12.35 -1.10
C ASP A 149 -12.12 -11.59 -2.13
N ASP A 150 -13.30 -12.14 -2.44
CA ASP A 150 -14.25 -11.54 -3.36
C ASP A 150 -14.89 -10.23 -2.83
N GLY A 151 -14.72 -9.93 -1.54
CA GLY A 151 -15.12 -8.68 -0.90
C GLY A 151 -14.04 -7.60 -0.90
N GLY A 152 -12.79 -7.96 -1.19
CA GLY A 152 -11.62 -7.06 -1.12
C GLY A 152 -10.94 -7.03 0.25
N ASP A 153 -11.29 -7.94 1.16
CA ASP A 153 -10.63 -8.12 2.46
C ASP A 153 -9.50 -9.16 2.36
N ILE A 154 -8.56 -9.17 3.32
CA ILE A 154 -7.45 -10.15 3.32
C ILE A 154 -7.97 -11.56 3.60
N ASP A 155 -7.73 -12.52 2.69
CA ASP A 155 -8.04 -13.94 2.88
C ASP A 155 -6.88 -14.66 3.61
N PRO A 156 -7.06 -15.10 4.88
CA PRO A 156 -6.01 -15.77 5.64
C PRO A 156 -5.58 -17.13 5.04
N ALA A 157 -6.41 -17.79 4.23
CA ALA A 157 -6.07 -19.04 3.56
C ALA A 157 -5.16 -18.80 2.35
N LYS A 158 -5.41 -17.75 1.57
CA LYS A 158 -4.49 -17.31 0.50
C LYS A 158 -3.14 -16.87 1.08
N VAL A 159 -3.16 -16.05 2.15
CA VAL A 159 -1.95 -15.63 2.89
C VAL A 159 -1.15 -16.84 3.37
N ASN A 160 -1.78 -17.82 4.01
CA ASN A 160 -1.09 -19.02 4.48
C ASN A 160 -0.52 -19.88 3.34
N THR A 161 -1.19 -19.91 2.19
CA THR A 161 -0.73 -20.63 0.99
C THR A 161 0.50 -19.95 0.40
N ALA A 162 0.45 -18.63 0.20
CA ALA A 162 1.58 -17.82 -0.28
C ALA A 162 2.78 -17.91 0.68
N ALA A 163 2.56 -17.67 1.98
CA ALA A 163 3.57 -17.82 3.03
C ALA A 163 4.28 -19.19 2.98
N THR A 164 3.52 -20.27 2.77
CA THR A 164 4.09 -21.63 2.68
C THR A 164 4.88 -21.85 1.39
N ALA A 165 4.50 -21.23 0.28
CA ALA A 165 5.26 -21.26 -0.97
C ALA A 165 6.60 -20.52 -0.82
N VAL A 166 6.59 -19.31 -0.25
CA VAL A 166 7.79 -18.49 -0.02
C VAL A 166 8.75 -19.18 0.94
N LEU A 167 8.29 -19.70 2.09
CA LEU A 167 9.15 -20.42 3.04
C LEU A 167 9.71 -21.74 2.46
N LYS A 168 9.02 -22.36 1.49
CA LYS A 168 9.55 -23.52 0.77
C LYS A 168 10.66 -23.14 -0.22
N ALA A 169 10.58 -21.96 -0.84
CA ALA A 169 11.64 -21.42 -1.68
C ALA A 169 12.83 -20.92 -0.85
N HIS A 170 12.56 -20.31 0.31
CA HIS A 170 13.55 -19.71 1.21
C HIS A 170 13.47 -20.28 2.63
N PRO A 171 13.87 -21.54 2.89
CA PRO A 171 13.74 -22.17 4.20
C PRO A 171 14.46 -21.46 5.35
N HIS A 172 15.42 -20.57 5.04
CA HIS A 172 16.18 -19.82 6.02
C HIS A 172 15.46 -18.56 6.54
N TRP A 173 14.34 -18.16 5.92
CA TRP A 173 13.49 -17.05 6.39
C TRP A 173 12.50 -17.50 7.48
N ASP A 174 12.28 -18.81 7.63
CA ASP A 174 11.44 -19.37 8.68
C ASP A 174 12.10 -19.17 10.07
N ILE A 175 11.32 -18.74 11.06
CA ILE A 175 11.75 -18.64 12.46
C ILE A 175 12.01 -20.04 13.03
N ALA A 176 11.15 -21.01 12.70
CA ALA A 176 11.19 -22.38 13.20
C ALA A 176 12.19 -23.27 12.46
N ALA A 177 12.70 -22.86 11.28
CA ALA A 177 13.80 -23.55 10.65
C ALA A 177 15.05 -23.50 11.55
N ALA A 178 15.46 -24.69 12.02
CA ALA A 178 16.74 -24.87 12.67
C ALA A 178 17.84 -24.29 11.76
N PRO A 179 18.85 -23.59 12.31
CA PRO A 179 19.95 -23.09 11.50
C PRO A 179 20.55 -24.28 10.77
N VAL A 180 20.54 -24.24 9.43
CA VAL A 180 21.05 -25.34 8.60
C VAL A 180 22.49 -25.58 9.04
N SER A 181 22.69 -26.67 9.78
CA SER A 181 23.97 -27.02 10.35
C SER A 181 24.92 -27.29 9.21
N ALA A 182 25.65 -26.27 8.76
CA ALA A 182 26.62 -26.42 7.71
C ALA A 182 27.61 -27.48 8.17
N ARG A 183 27.54 -28.67 7.55
CA ARG A 183 28.50 -29.80 7.49
C ARG A 183 27.88 -31.19 7.76
N ASP A 184 27.20 -31.75 6.75
CA ASP A 184 27.49 -33.13 6.30
C ASP A 184 28.84 -33.15 5.55
N GLY A 185 29.87 -32.61 6.20
CA GLY A 185 31.03 -32.05 5.51
C GLY A 185 32.11 -31.56 6.47
N GLN A 186 32.20 -32.19 7.63
CA GLN A 186 33.41 -32.35 8.44
C GLN A 186 34.48 -31.25 8.29
N LEU A 187 34.16 -30.00 8.66
CA LEU A 187 35.23 -29.07 9.02
C LEU A 187 35.70 -29.42 10.42
N GLN A 188 36.53 -30.46 10.41
CA GLN A 188 37.42 -30.85 11.48
C GLN A 188 38.18 -29.59 11.94
N SER A 189 37.77 -28.99 13.05
CA SER A 189 38.52 -27.90 13.65
C SER A 189 39.94 -28.40 13.91
N GLY A 190 40.94 -27.78 13.29
CA GLY A 190 42.37 -28.06 13.55
C GLY A 190 42.83 -27.72 14.99
N ALA A 191 41.88 -27.37 15.85
CA ALA A 191 42.03 -27.13 17.28
C ALA A 191 41.70 -28.38 18.15
N SER A 192 41.51 -29.56 17.55
CA SER A 192 41.66 -30.81 18.31
C SER A 192 43.11 -30.92 18.78
N ALA A 193 43.32 -30.70 20.07
CA ALA A 193 44.65 -30.61 20.67
C ALA A 193 45.52 -31.84 20.32
N PRO A 194 46.82 -31.66 20.03
CA PRO A 194 47.71 -32.80 19.82
C PRO A 194 47.71 -33.66 21.08
N ALA A 195 47.39 -34.94 20.92
CA ALA A 195 47.48 -35.91 21.99
C ALA A 195 48.92 -35.91 22.54
N MET A 196 49.04 -35.51 23.83
CA MET A 196 50.22 -35.31 24.67
C MET A 196 51.61 -35.46 24.01
N PRO A 197 52.51 -34.47 24.14
CA PRO A 197 53.88 -34.61 23.64
C PRO A 197 54.56 -35.83 24.27
N ARG A 198 55.00 -36.77 23.41
CA ARG A 198 55.98 -37.78 23.80
C ARG A 198 57.20 -37.04 24.34
N ARG A 199 57.63 -37.37 25.56
CA ARG A 199 58.69 -36.68 26.32
C ARG A 199 59.82 -36.20 25.40
N ASP A 200 60.00 -34.88 25.33
CA ASP A 200 61.03 -34.26 24.50
C ASP A 200 62.43 -34.78 24.91
N PRO A 201 63.29 -35.19 23.95
CA PRO A 201 64.66 -35.60 24.27
C PRO A 201 65.47 -34.47 24.91
N PHE A 202 65.06 -33.22 24.72
CA PHE A 202 65.66 -32.06 25.37
C PHE A 202 65.42 -32.05 26.88
N THR A 203 64.19 -32.33 27.35
CA THR A 203 63.88 -32.42 28.78
C THR A 203 64.60 -33.62 29.44
N ALA A 204 64.81 -34.71 28.70
CA ALA A 204 65.56 -35.87 29.17
C ALA A 204 67.07 -35.57 29.38
N ALA A 205 67.63 -34.55 28.72
CA ALA A 205 69.04 -34.17 28.88
C ALA A 205 69.35 -33.45 30.20
N PHE A 206 68.33 -32.87 30.86
CA PHE A 206 68.46 -32.12 32.12
C PHE A 206 67.87 -32.84 33.33
N ALA A 207 67.35 -34.06 33.16
CA ALA A 207 66.97 -34.90 34.30
C ALA A 207 68.22 -35.37 35.06
N PRO A 208 68.23 -35.35 36.41
CA PRO A 208 69.36 -35.85 37.18
C PRO A 208 69.57 -37.33 36.91
N ARG A 209 70.80 -37.74 36.59
CA ARG A 209 71.17 -39.15 36.52
C ARG A 209 71.36 -39.67 37.94
N GLU A 210 70.51 -40.62 38.32
CA GLU A 210 70.72 -41.41 39.52
C GLU A 210 72.01 -42.23 39.38
N HIS A 211 72.78 -42.29 40.47
CA HIS A 211 74.10 -42.91 40.58
C HIS A 211 74.11 -43.90 41.76
#